data_AF-A0A817KPT4-F1
#
_entry.id   AF-A0A817KPT4-F1
#
_cell.length_a   1.000
_cell.length_b   1.000
_cell.length_c   1.000
_cell.angle_alpha   90.00
_cell.angle_beta   90.00
_cell.angle_gamma   90.00
#
_symmetry.space_group_name_H-M   'P 1'
#
loop_
_entity.id
_entity.type
_entity.pdbx_description
1 polymer ?
#
loop_
_entity_poly.entity_id
_entity_poly.type
_entity_poly.pdbx_seq_one_letter_code
_entity_poly.pdbx_strand_id
1 'polypeptide(L)'
;MNTDETSKSFMVTTSPSSEIKHMNIEDLKTSFMGKTSEYINTMLNTVLDDPVLLRVAIRRCRLDCAEAERRINKLKDDNKEYVPKNEYLALQQTYDELVKASEQLKQNFRNAKVEYKYAFSYEKKAITIILFCLNNSALKEALEYLIKDRDKYFTLCETYRATLTPRPKWERCASIIEGGIERWNELSIGKTSNELVDILLNEIIGGNDIYNNVVNFIGLGLDPTVPKFLQTTSNIRNRHFMQRDVSLLIEDIWKQKIEYDSEEDSTTTSKQNIKISLVDFVHVYLKQRFPDDELLQLEWGYNLVAGCRRFKSSPDISDFWSVLLGQTDEEVYYQKRISLNNEKQNS
;
A
#
# COMPACT_ATOMS: atom_id res chain seq x y z
N MET A 1 -13.08 28.73 37.75
CA MET A 1 -13.89 28.31 38.91
C MET A 1 -12.93 27.78 39.95
N ASN A 2 -12.85 28.49 41.08
CA ASN A 2 -11.93 28.24 42.19
C ASN A 2 -12.07 26.83 42.77
N THR A 3 -10.93 26.17 42.98
CA THR A 3 -10.68 25.34 44.17
C THR A 3 -9.18 25.35 44.45
N ASP A 4 -8.74 26.40 45.13
CA ASP A 4 -7.54 26.40 45.95
C ASP A 4 -7.83 25.70 47.29
N GLU A 5 -6.75 25.28 47.95
CA GLU A 5 -6.64 24.83 49.35
C GLU A 5 -7.03 23.37 49.66
N THR A 6 -6.01 22.51 49.79
CA THR A 6 -5.61 21.92 51.09
C THR A 6 -4.48 20.89 50.89
N SER A 7 -3.25 21.38 50.74
CA SER A 7 -2.04 20.56 50.98
C SER A 7 -1.48 20.92 52.35
N LYS A 8 -2.02 20.31 53.42
CA LYS A 8 -1.40 20.35 54.75
C LYS A 8 -0.34 19.25 54.84
N SER A 9 0.90 19.68 54.65
CA SER A 9 2.12 18.98 55.02
C SER A 9 2.02 18.42 56.44
N PHE A 10 2.10 17.10 56.56
CA PHE A 10 2.19 16.37 57.82
C PHE A 10 3.59 16.57 58.39
N MET A 11 3.81 17.64 59.16
CA MET A 11 5.02 17.77 59.97
C MET A 11 4.97 16.76 61.10
N VAL A 12 5.86 15.78 61.03
CA VAL A 12 6.23 14.90 62.13
C VAL A 12 6.87 15.76 63.22
N THR A 13 6.10 16.13 64.25
CA THR A 13 6.66 16.69 65.48
C THR A 13 7.06 15.54 66.39
N THR A 14 8.37 15.26 66.42
CA THR A 14 9.00 14.39 67.40
C THR A 14 8.89 15.01 68.78
N SER A 15 8.09 14.41 69.66
CA SER A 15 8.13 14.71 71.11
C SER A 15 9.42 14.15 71.73
N PRO A 16 10.01 14.85 72.71
CA PRO A 16 11.34 14.52 73.24
C PRO A 16 11.28 13.28 74.14
N SER A 17 12.06 12.27 73.80
CA SER A 17 12.32 11.11 74.65
C SER A 17 13.16 11.57 75.86
N SER A 18 12.54 11.67 77.02
CA SER A 18 13.27 11.71 78.28
C SER A 18 13.92 10.33 78.51
N GLU A 19 15.25 10.31 78.59
CA GLU A 19 16.05 9.16 78.99
C GLU A 19 15.59 8.61 80.35
N ILE A 20 14.81 7.54 80.36
CA ILE A 20 14.72 6.66 81.52
C ILE A 20 15.85 5.65 81.35
N LYS A 21 16.99 5.90 82.00
CA LYS A 21 18.02 4.87 82.18
C LYS A 21 17.38 3.72 82.95
N HIS A 22 17.06 2.63 82.25
CA HIS A 22 16.71 1.36 82.88
C HIS A 22 17.94 0.86 83.63
N MET A 23 18.04 1.19 84.91
CA MET A 23 19.04 0.64 85.81
C MET A 23 18.66 -0.82 86.04
N ASN A 24 19.48 -1.74 85.50
CA ASN A 24 19.21 -3.16 85.54
C ASN A 24 19.18 -3.66 86.99
N ILE A 25 18.05 -4.23 87.41
CA ILE A 25 17.80 -4.71 88.77
C ILE A 25 18.83 -5.78 89.18
N GLU A 26 19.34 -6.54 88.22
CA GLU A 26 20.34 -7.58 88.47
C GLU A 26 21.72 -7.00 88.80
N ASP A 27 22.09 -5.84 88.27
CA ASP A 27 23.38 -5.19 88.58
C ASP A 27 23.37 -4.61 90.01
N LEU A 28 22.22 -4.09 90.46
CA LEU A 28 22.01 -3.64 91.84
C LEU A 28 22.06 -4.80 92.85
N LYS A 29 21.39 -5.92 92.55
CA LYS A 29 21.43 -7.13 93.40
C LYS A 29 22.85 -7.66 93.56
N THR A 30 23.60 -7.73 92.46
CA THR A 30 24.97 -8.25 92.46
C THR A 30 25.90 -7.36 93.29
N SER A 31 25.78 -6.03 93.15
CA SER A 31 26.56 -5.09 93.96
C SER A 31 26.20 -5.13 95.46
N PHE A 32 24.92 -5.32 95.79
CA PHE A 32 24.48 -5.38 97.19
C PHE A 32 24.92 -6.68 97.86
N MET A 33 24.79 -7.82 97.17
CA MET A 33 25.24 -9.13 97.67
C MET A 33 26.76 -9.24 97.80
N GLY A 34 27.53 -8.60 96.91
CA GLY A 34 28.99 -8.54 97.01
C GLY A 34 29.46 -7.81 98.26
N LYS A 35 28.87 -6.65 98.58
CA LYS A 35 29.23 -5.84 99.75
C LYS A 35 28.83 -6.49 101.08
N THR A 36 27.70 -7.21 101.12
CA THR A 36 27.29 -7.94 102.33
C THR A 36 28.20 -9.14 102.58
N SER A 37 28.62 -9.86 101.54
CA SER A 37 29.57 -10.97 101.63
C SER A 37 30.93 -10.55 102.19
N GLU A 38 31.46 -9.41 101.72
CA GLU A 38 32.76 -8.89 102.17
C GLU A 38 32.74 -8.44 103.64
N TYR A 39 31.65 -7.80 104.07
CA TYR A 39 31.44 -7.41 105.46
C TYR A 39 31.27 -8.61 106.40
N ILE A 40 30.54 -9.64 105.96
CA ILE A 40 30.33 -10.89 106.71
C ILE A 40 31.66 -11.66 106.89
N ASN A 41 32.49 -11.73 105.86
CA ASN A 41 33.79 -12.41 105.93
C ASN A 41 34.78 -11.69 106.87
N THR A 42 34.73 -10.35 106.92
CA THR A 42 35.58 -9.55 107.82
C THR A 42 35.14 -9.69 109.29
N MET A 43 33.83 -9.77 109.54
CA MET A 43 33.25 -10.06 110.86
C MET A 43 33.54 -11.50 111.31
N LEU A 44 33.43 -12.49 110.43
CA LEU A 44 33.73 -13.89 110.77
C LEU A 44 35.20 -14.08 111.18
N ASN A 45 36.15 -13.47 110.47
CA ASN A 45 37.58 -13.62 110.77
C ASN A 45 38.03 -12.92 112.07
N THR A 46 37.26 -11.97 112.60
CA THR A 46 37.61 -11.22 113.83
C THR A 46 36.85 -11.69 115.07
N VAL A 47 35.72 -12.38 114.90
CA VAL A 47 34.79 -12.73 115.99
C VAL A 47 34.90 -14.20 116.42
N LEU A 48 35.59 -15.05 115.66
CA LEU A 48 35.73 -16.49 115.95
C LEU A 48 36.59 -16.83 117.19
N ASP A 49 37.44 -15.92 117.65
CA ASP A 49 38.38 -16.16 118.77
C ASP A 49 37.83 -15.79 120.18
N ASP A 50 36.73 -15.03 120.30
CA ASP A 50 36.12 -14.66 121.58
C ASP A 50 34.60 -15.01 121.65
N PRO A 51 34.21 -16.01 122.47
CA PRO A 51 32.80 -16.42 122.61
C PRO A 51 31.87 -15.35 123.22
N VAL A 52 32.41 -14.33 123.89
CA VAL A 52 31.63 -13.17 124.35
C VAL A 52 31.37 -12.21 123.18
N LEU A 53 32.38 -11.91 122.38
CA LEU A 53 32.26 -11.06 121.20
C LEU A 53 31.31 -11.68 120.17
N LEU A 54 31.34 -13.00 119.97
CA LEU A 54 30.40 -13.72 119.11
C LEU A 54 28.95 -13.58 119.59
N ARG A 55 28.70 -13.66 120.91
CA ARG A 55 27.35 -13.44 121.46
C ARG A 55 26.88 -12.00 121.27
N VAL A 56 27.76 -11.02 121.44
CA VAL A 56 27.45 -9.59 121.22
C VAL A 56 27.20 -9.32 119.73
N ALA A 57 28.03 -9.86 118.85
CA ALA A 57 27.87 -9.76 117.39
C ALA A 57 26.57 -10.42 116.93
N ILE A 58 26.25 -11.64 117.38
CA ILE A 58 24.97 -12.30 117.07
C ILE A 58 23.79 -11.48 117.60
N ARG A 59 23.89 -10.93 118.81
CA ARG A 59 22.83 -10.07 119.36
C ARG A 59 22.66 -8.79 118.54
N ARG A 60 23.75 -8.18 118.09
CA ARG A 60 23.74 -6.99 117.24
C ARG A 60 23.17 -7.31 115.85
N CYS A 61 23.60 -8.40 115.21
CA CYS A 61 23.03 -8.88 113.96
C CYS A 61 21.53 -9.19 114.09
N ARG A 62 21.08 -9.78 115.20
CA ARG A 62 19.65 -10.00 115.46
C ARG A 62 18.88 -8.69 115.59
N LEU A 63 19.46 -7.68 116.24
CA LEU A 63 18.86 -6.36 116.36
C LEU A 63 18.82 -5.63 115.02
N ASP A 64 19.91 -5.67 114.25
CA ASP A 64 20.01 -5.05 112.93
C ASP A 64 19.08 -5.75 111.92
N CYS A 65 18.95 -7.09 111.99
CA CYS A 65 17.94 -7.84 111.23
C CYS A 65 16.52 -7.42 111.63
N ALA A 66 16.22 -7.32 112.92
CA ALA A 66 14.91 -6.88 113.38
C ALA A 66 14.60 -5.43 112.97
N GLU A 67 15.61 -4.54 112.94
CA GLU A 67 15.46 -3.17 112.48
C GLU A 67 15.26 -3.09 110.96
N ALA A 68 16.01 -3.88 110.19
CA ALA A 68 15.82 -4.02 108.75
C ALA A 68 14.43 -4.57 108.40
N GLU A 69 13.96 -5.59 109.12
CA GLU A 69 12.60 -6.14 108.99
C GLU A 69 11.54 -5.08 109.29
N ARG A 70 11.70 -4.30 110.36
CA ARG A 70 10.80 -3.17 110.67
C ARG A 70 10.80 -2.12 109.56
N ARG A 71 11.98 -1.80 109.00
CA ARG A 71 12.10 -0.82 107.91
C ARG A 71 11.47 -1.32 106.62
N ILE A 72 11.63 -2.60 106.31
CA ILE A 72 10.95 -3.25 105.18
C ILE A 72 9.43 -3.24 105.39
N ASN A 73 8.95 -3.56 106.59
CA ASN A 73 7.52 -3.55 106.90
C ASN A 73 6.95 -2.13 106.81
N LYS A 74 7.67 -1.13 107.33
CA LYS A 74 7.28 0.28 107.18
C LYS A 74 7.24 0.70 105.70
N LEU A 75 8.26 0.36 104.91
CA LEU A 75 8.26 0.65 103.47
C LEU A 75 7.16 -0.11 102.71
N LYS A 76 6.78 -1.31 103.15
CA LYS A 76 5.65 -2.05 102.59
C LYS A 76 4.32 -1.39 102.93
N ASP A 77 4.16 -0.92 104.16
CA ASP A 77 2.96 -0.21 104.61
C ASP A 77 2.85 1.16 103.92
N ASP A 78 3.94 1.92 103.84
CA ASP A 78 4.00 3.20 103.12
C ASP A 78 3.74 2.99 101.60
N ASN A 79 4.28 1.93 100.98
CA ASN A 79 4.00 1.63 99.55
C ASN A 79 2.61 1.02 99.30
N LYS A 80 1.94 0.48 100.32
CA LYS A 80 0.57 -0.03 100.20
C LYS A 80 -0.43 1.10 99.91
N GLU A 81 -0.07 2.33 100.29
CA GLU A 81 -0.89 3.53 100.11
C GLU A 81 -0.71 4.21 98.75
N TYR A 82 0.45 4.05 98.08
CA TYR A 82 0.75 4.79 96.84
C TYR A 82 0.20 4.18 95.55
N VAL A 83 -0.08 2.87 95.50
CA VAL A 83 -0.94 2.27 94.46
C VAL A 83 -1.64 1.04 95.06
N PRO A 84 -2.96 1.11 95.31
CA PRO A 84 -3.74 -0.06 95.68
C PRO A 84 -3.52 -1.19 94.68
N LYS A 85 -3.13 -2.38 95.16
CA LYS A 85 -2.86 -3.56 94.31
C LYS A 85 -4.00 -3.85 93.32
N ASN A 86 -5.24 -3.55 93.71
CA ASN A 86 -6.41 -3.69 92.86
C ASN A 86 -6.41 -2.70 91.67
N GLU A 87 -5.97 -1.46 91.88
CA GLU A 87 -5.86 -0.44 90.82
C GLU A 87 -4.72 -0.78 89.87
N TYR A 88 -3.59 -1.29 90.37
CA TYR A 88 -2.51 -1.79 89.52
C TYR A 88 -2.97 -2.98 88.64
N LEU A 89 -3.69 -3.94 89.22
CA LEU A 89 -4.21 -5.09 88.47
C LEU A 89 -5.27 -4.66 87.44
N ALA A 90 -6.14 -3.71 87.78
CA ALA A 90 -7.09 -3.13 86.83
C ALA A 90 -6.37 -2.36 85.71
N LEU A 91 -5.32 -1.62 86.02
CA LEU A 91 -4.51 -0.91 85.03
C LEU A 91 -3.73 -1.89 84.13
N GLN A 92 -3.22 -2.99 84.67
CA GLN A 92 -2.55 -4.02 83.90
C GLN A 92 -3.53 -4.76 82.98
N GLN A 93 -4.73 -5.07 83.47
CA GLN A 93 -5.77 -5.69 82.65
C GLN A 93 -6.19 -4.77 81.49
N THR A 94 -6.42 -3.49 81.77
CA THR A 94 -6.76 -2.51 80.71
C THR A 94 -5.60 -2.32 79.74
N TYR A 95 -4.35 -2.34 80.20
CA TYR A 95 -3.18 -2.32 79.32
C TYR A 95 -3.11 -3.56 78.41
N ASP A 96 -3.31 -4.76 78.95
CA ASP A 96 -3.31 -6.01 78.17
C ASP A 96 -4.45 -6.06 77.15
N GLU A 97 -5.62 -5.54 77.52
CA GLU A 97 -6.76 -5.35 76.61
C GLU A 97 -6.43 -4.33 75.51
N LEU A 98 -5.79 -3.21 75.85
CA LEU A 98 -5.37 -2.18 74.91
C LEU A 98 -4.32 -2.72 73.92
N VAL A 99 -3.37 -3.52 74.40
CA VAL A 99 -2.35 -4.17 73.57
C VAL A 99 -3.01 -5.15 72.58
N LYS A 100 -3.92 -6.00 73.06
CA LYS A 100 -4.70 -6.92 72.20
C LYS A 100 -5.51 -6.17 71.15
N ALA A 101 -6.17 -5.08 71.54
CA ALA A 101 -6.92 -4.23 70.62
C ALA A 101 -6.00 -3.56 69.57
N SER A 102 -4.81 -3.11 69.97
CA SER A 102 -3.79 -2.56 69.06
C SER A 102 -3.33 -3.59 68.04
N GLU A 103 -3.09 -4.83 68.48
CA GLU A 103 -2.61 -5.91 67.62
C GLU A 103 -3.69 -6.32 66.60
N GLN A 104 -4.95 -6.43 67.05
CA GLN A 104 -6.10 -6.66 66.19
C GLN A 104 -6.28 -5.54 65.17
N LEU A 105 -6.16 -4.28 65.60
CA LEU A 105 -6.29 -3.13 64.71
C LEU A 105 -5.21 -3.14 63.63
N LYS A 106 -3.95 -3.42 63.98
CA LYS A 106 -2.86 -3.57 63.01
C LYS A 106 -3.14 -4.68 62.01
N GLN A 107 -3.68 -5.80 62.47
CA GLN A 107 -4.03 -6.91 61.59
C GLN A 107 -5.17 -6.54 60.63
N ASN A 108 -6.21 -5.86 61.14
CA ASN A 108 -7.31 -5.35 60.33
C ASN A 108 -6.82 -4.35 59.27
N PHE A 109 -5.90 -3.44 59.62
CA PHE A 109 -5.29 -2.52 58.66
C PHE A 109 -4.49 -3.26 57.57
N ARG A 110 -3.75 -4.32 57.93
CA ARG A 110 -3.04 -5.14 56.94
C ARG A 110 -4.01 -5.83 55.99
N ASN A 111 -5.09 -6.39 56.51
CA ASN A 111 -6.12 -7.06 55.72
C ASN A 111 -6.82 -6.06 54.78
N ALA A 112 -7.27 -4.92 55.29
CA ALA A 112 -7.89 -3.86 54.49
C ALA A 112 -6.96 -3.33 53.38
N LYS A 113 -5.65 -3.21 53.65
CA LYS A 113 -4.67 -2.82 52.63
C LYS A 113 -4.54 -3.84 51.51
N VAL A 114 -4.60 -5.13 51.85
CA VAL A 114 -4.56 -6.23 50.88
C VAL A 114 -5.83 -6.25 50.04
N GLU A 115 -7.00 -6.13 50.66
CA GLU A 115 -8.30 -6.02 49.97
C GLU A 115 -8.35 -4.84 49.01
N TYR A 116 -7.91 -3.65 49.45
CA TYR A 116 -7.82 -2.47 48.60
C TYR A 116 -6.92 -2.71 47.38
N LYS A 117 -5.76 -3.35 47.57
CA LYS A 117 -4.84 -3.67 46.48
C LYS A 117 -5.49 -4.64 45.48
N TYR A 118 -6.21 -5.65 45.97
CA TYR A 118 -6.93 -6.58 45.09
C TYR A 118 -8.02 -5.86 44.31
N ALA A 119 -8.90 -5.10 44.99
CA ALA A 119 -9.97 -4.33 44.37
C ALA A 119 -9.45 -3.39 43.28
N PHE A 120 -8.40 -2.63 43.56
CA PHE A 120 -7.74 -1.75 42.57
C PHE A 120 -7.22 -2.52 41.35
N SER A 121 -6.71 -3.74 41.54
CA SER A 121 -6.25 -4.59 40.43
C SER A 121 -7.40 -5.07 39.53
N TYR A 122 -8.56 -5.38 40.13
CA TYR A 122 -9.75 -5.81 39.40
C TYR A 122 -10.35 -4.64 38.60
N GLU A 123 -10.47 -3.46 39.22
CA GLU A 123 -10.94 -2.25 38.53
C GLU A 123 -10.05 -1.91 37.33
N LYS A 124 -8.72 -1.92 37.51
CA LYS A 124 -7.77 -1.65 36.42
C LYS A 124 -7.90 -2.66 35.28
N LYS A 125 -8.06 -3.95 35.59
CA LYS A 125 -8.29 -5.00 34.57
C LYS A 125 -9.62 -4.80 33.85
N ALA A 126 -10.70 -4.51 34.58
CA ALA A 126 -12.01 -4.26 34.01
C ALA A 126 -11.99 -3.05 33.05
N ILE A 127 -11.39 -1.95 33.45
CA ILE A 127 -11.22 -0.76 32.61
C ILE A 127 -10.43 -1.10 31.34
N THR A 128 -9.35 -1.88 31.45
CA THR A 128 -8.55 -2.28 30.30
C THR A 128 -9.36 -3.11 29.29
N ILE A 129 -10.15 -4.06 29.78
CA ILE A 129 -11.02 -4.90 28.93
C ILE A 129 -12.09 -4.04 28.24
N ILE A 130 -12.74 -3.15 28.99
CA ILE A 130 -13.76 -2.24 28.44
C ILE A 130 -13.17 -1.33 27.35
N LEU A 131 -11.99 -0.76 27.59
CA LEU A 131 -11.29 0.10 26.63
C LEU A 131 -10.94 -0.65 25.35
N PHE A 132 -10.46 -1.90 25.47
CA PHE A 132 -10.16 -2.76 24.32
C PHE A 132 -11.42 -3.09 23.52
N CYS A 133 -12.53 -3.45 24.18
CA CYS A 133 -13.79 -3.75 23.52
C CYS A 133 -14.35 -2.55 22.74
N LEU A 134 -14.35 -1.35 23.36
CA LEU A 134 -14.82 -0.11 22.73
C LEU A 134 -13.97 0.29 21.52
N ASN A 135 -12.64 0.17 21.63
CA ASN A 135 -11.75 0.52 20.52
C ASN A 135 -11.96 -0.41 19.31
N ASN A 136 -12.13 -1.71 19.57
CA ASN A 136 -12.39 -2.67 18.49
C ASN A 136 -13.76 -2.48 17.85
N SER A 137 -14.81 -2.15 18.63
CA SER A 137 -16.14 -1.90 18.06
C SER A 137 -16.17 -0.63 17.20
N ALA A 138 -15.58 0.46 17.68
CA ALA A 138 -15.49 1.71 16.94
C ALA A 138 -14.66 1.57 15.66
N LEU A 139 -13.52 0.86 15.73
CA LEU A 139 -12.69 0.58 14.55
C LEU A 139 -13.43 -0.29 13.53
N LYS A 140 -14.19 -1.28 13.99
CA LYS A 140 -14.98 -2.15 13.11
C LYS A 140 -16.08 -1.36 12.38
N GLU A 141 -16.81 -0.50 13.07
CA GLU A 141 -17.83 0.37 12.45
C GLU A 141 -17.24 1.32 11.41
N ALA A 142 -16.08 1.93 11.69
CA ALA A 142 -15.38 2.78 10.74
C ALA A 142 -14.93 2.01 9.49
N LEU A 143 -14.43 0.78 9.65
CA LEU A 143 -14.06 -0.09 8.52
C LEU A 143 -15.28 -0.49 7.68
N GLU A 144 -16.40 -0.85 8.31
CA GLU A 144 -17.64 -1.19 7.61
C GLU A 144 -18.15 0.00 6.77
N TYR A 145 -18.07 1.23 7.30
CA TYR A 145 -18.42 2.43 6.54
C TYR A 145 -17.51 2.66 5.33
N LEU A 146 -16.18 2.54 5.51
CA LEU A 146 -15.21 2.70 4.42
C LEU A 146 -15.38 1.65 3.32
N ILE A 147 -15.68 0.40 3.68
CA ILE A 147 -15.96 -0.68 2.72
C ILE A 147 -17.20 -0.34 1.89
N LYS A 148 -18.27 0.14 2.54
CA LYS A 148 -19.50 0.53 1.87
C LYS A 148 -19.29 1.69 0.89
N ASP A 149 -18.53 2.70 1.29
CA ASP A 149 -18.18 3.82 0.42
C ASP A 149 -17.32 3.38 -0.77
N ARG A 150 -16.32 2.54 -0.54
CA ARG A 150 -15.51 1.94 -1.61
C ARG A 150 -16.38 1.22 -2.63
N ASP A 151 -17.30 0.38 -2.18
CA ASP A 151 -18.16 -0.41 -3.07
C ASP A 151 -19.16 0.48 -3.84
N LYS A 152 -19.65 1.55 -3.21
CA LYS A 152 -20.45 2.58 -3.87
C LYS A 152 -19.66 3.29 -4.98
N TYR A 153 -18.41 3.68 -4.74
CA TYR A 153 -17.60 4.32 -5.78
C TYR A 153 -17.22 3.33 -6.89
N PHE A 154 -16.95 2.07 -6.56
CA PHE A 154 -16.66 1.04 -7.54
C PHE A 154 -17.85 0.83 -8.52
N THR A 155 -19.05 0.68 -7.97
CA THR A 155 -20.27 0.53 -8.78
C THR A 155 -20.55 1.78 -9.63
N LEU A 156 -20.34 2.98 -9.08
CA LEU A 156 -20.44 4.24 -9.81
C LEU A 156 -19.45 4.32 -10.98
N CYS A 157 -18.19 3.92 -10.76
CA CYS A 157 -17.17 3.87 -11.81
C CYS A 157 -17.55 2.90 -12.93
N GLU A 158 -18.03 1.70 -12.58
CA GLU A 158 -18.44 0.72 -13.59
C GLU A 158 -19.66 1.19 -14.40
N THR A 159 -20.66 1.82 -13.74
CA THR A 159 -21.79 2.42 -14.45
C THR A 159 -21.38 3.59 -15.35
N TYR A 160 -20.44 4.44 -14.93
CA TYR A 160 -19.90 5.49 -15.80
C TYR A 160 -19.07 4.95 -16.96
N ARG A 161 -18.26 3.91 -16.75
CA ARG A 161 -17.54 3.22 -17.82
C ARG A 161 -18.50 2.64 -18.86
N ALA A 162 -19.65 2.14 -18.43
CA ALA A 162 -20.68 1.60 -19.31
C ALA A 162 -21.44 2.70 -20.08
N THR A 163 -21.68 3.87 -19.47
CA THR A 163 -22.57 4.91 -20.03
C THR A 163 -21.85 6.02 -20.80
N LEU A 164 -20.63 6.40 -20.40
CA LEU A 164 -19.93 7.55 -20.99
C LEU A 164 -19.06 7.18 -22.20
N THR A 165 -18.67 5.91 -22.33
CA THR A 165 -17.85 5.44 -23.45
C THR A 165 -18.38 4.10 -23.92
N PRO A 166 -19.46 4.07 -24.74
CA PRO A 166 -19.82 2.84 -25.43
C PRO A 166 -18.60 2.38 -26.23
N ARG A 167 -17.97 1.29 -25.78
CA ARG A 167 -16.76 0.78 -26.41
C ARG A 167 -17.09 0.41 -27.85
N PRO A 168 -16.34 0.90 -28.85
CA PRO A 168 -16.55 0.50 -30.23
C PRO A 168 -16.47 -1.03 -30.36
N LYS A 169 -17.35 -1.61 -31.18
CA LYS A 169 -17.29 -3.04 -31.54
C LYS A 169 -16.13 -3.26 -32.50
N TRP A 170 -14.93 -3.37 -31.95
CA TRP A 170 -13.67 -3.53 -32.67
C TRP A 170 -13.62 -4.78 -33.54
N GLU A 171 -14.47 -5.77 -33.27
CA GLU A 171 -14.58 -7.00 -34.07
C GLU A 171 -15.00 -6.72 -35.52
N ARG A 172 -15.72 -5.62 -35.76
CA ARG A 172 -16.13 -5.20 -37.12
C ARG A 172 -14.95 -4.76 -37.98
N CYS A 173 -13.83 -4.37 -37.37
CA CYS A 173 -12.66 -3.91 -38.10
C CYS A 173 -11.95 -5.03 -38.85
N ALA A 174 -12.11 -6.28 -38.40
CA ALA A 174 -11.56 -7.46 -39.06
C ALA A 174 -12.04 -7.64 -40.51
N SER A 175 -13.25 -7.16 -40.87
CA SER A 175 -13.74 -7.23 -42.25
C SER A 175 -13.17 -6.14 -43.16
N ILE A 176 -12.52 -5.13 -42.60
CA ILE A 176 -12.00 -3.96 -43.33
C ILE A 176 -10.49 -4.11 -43.57
N ILE A 177 -9.79 -4.86 -42.72
CA ILE A 177 -8.34 -5.03 -42.78
C ILE A 177 -7.96 -6.20 -43.70
N GLU A 178 -6.95 -5.97 -44.54
CA GLU A 178 -6.36 -7.00 -45.40
C GLU A 178 -5.71 -8.10 -44.54
N GLY A 179 -6.20 -9.34 -44.64
CA GLY A 179 -5.77 -10.45 -43.77
C GLY A 179 -6.80 -10.85 -42.71
N GLY A 180 -7.96 -10.19 -42.66
CA GLY A 180 -9.14 -10.65 -41.95
C GLY A 180 -8.99 -10.68 -40.43
N ILE A 181 -9.71 -11.61 -39.79
CA ILE A 181 -9.79 -11.73 -38.33
C ILE A 181 -8.46 -12.13 -37.66
N GLU A 182 -7.64 -12.92 -38.34
CA GLU A 182 -6.36 -13.40 -37.77
C GLU A 182 -5.37 -12.25 -37.61
N ARG A 183 -5.14 -11.46 -38.66
CA ARG A 183 -4.27 -10.27 -38.59
C ARG A 183 -4.83 -9.22 -37.62
N TRP A 184 -6.15 -9.03 -37.58
CA TRP A 184 -6.75 -8.10 -36.62
C TRP A 184 -6.54 -8.55 -35.17
N ASN A 185 -6.65 -9.85 -34.88
CA ASN A 185 -6.35 -10.37 -33.55
C ASN A 185 -4.89 -10.12 -33.18
N GLU A 186 -3.94 -10.41 -34.08
CA GLU A 186 -2.51 -10.12 -33.85
C GLU A 186 -2.24 -8.64 -33.56
N LEU A 187 -2.87 -7.73 -34.31
CA LEU A 187 -2.71 -6.28 -34.15
C LEU A 187 -3.41 -5.72 -32.90
N SER A 188 -4.52 -6.35 -32.47
CA SER A 188 -5.37 -5.83 -31.41
C SER A 188 -5.03 -6.36 -30.01
N ILE A 189 -4.32 -7.48 -29.92
CA ILE A 189 -3.93 -8.07 -28.64
C ILE A 189 -3.09 -7.08 -27.83
N GLY A 190 -3.55 -6.79 -26.62
CA GLY A 190 -2.84 -5.93 -25.66
C GLY A 190 -2.87 -4.43 -25.99
N LYS A 191 -3.61 -3.99 -27.01
CA LYS A 191 -3.71 -2.58 -27.40
C LYS A 191 -4.89 -1.87 -26.75
N THR A 192 -4.72 -0.58 -26.47
CA THR A 192 -5.79 0.29 -25.99
C THR A 192 -6.70 0.73 -27.14
N SER A 193 -7.94 1.15 -26.83
CA SER A 193 -8.87 1.63 -27.86
C SER A 193 -8.30 2.77 -28.71
N ASN A 194 -7.45 3.65 -28.15
CA ASN A 194 -6.82 4.73 -28.90
C ASN A 194 -5.74 4.19 -29.85
N GLU A 195 -4.91 3.26 -29.39
CA GLU A 195 -3.91 2.61 -30.23
C GLU A 195 -4.57 1.80 -31.36
N LEU A 196 -5.72 1.18 -31.12
CA LEU A 196 -6.50 0.51 -32.16
C LEU A 196 -7.00 1.49 -33.23
N VAL A 197 -7.38 2.71 -32.84
CA VAL A 197 -7.74 3.78 -33.79
C VAL A 197 -6.53 4.13 -34.65
N ASP A 198 -5.35 4.30 -34.06
CA ASP A 198 -4.13 4.65 -34.79
C ASP A 198 -3.75 3.55 -35.79
N ILE A 199 -3.86 2.28 -35.40
CA ILE A 199 -3.66 1.13 -36.29
C ILE A 199 -4.64 1.15 -37.46
N LEU A 200 -5.92 1.43 -37.20
CA LEU A 200 -6.93 1.50 -38.26
C LEU A 200 -6.70 2.67 -39.22
N LEU A 201 -6.34 3.83 -38.69
CA LEU A 201 -6.02 5.00 -39.50
C LEU A 201 -4.81 4.71 -40.40
N ASN A 202 -3.79 4.04 -39.87
CA ASN A 202 -2.63 3.61 -40.64
C ASN A 202 -3.01 2.64 -41.78
N GLU A 203 -3.96 1.73 -41.56
CA GLU A 203 -4.38 0.79 -42.62
C GLU A 203 -5.32 1.40 -43.66
N ILE A 204 -6.23 2.29 -43.25
CA ILE A 204 -7.13 2.99 -44.19
C ILE A 204 -6.33 3.92 -45.12
N ILE A 205 -5.36 4.65 -44.57
CA ILE A 205 -4.54 5.60 -45.32
C ILE A 205 -3.40 4.88 -46.07
N GLY A 206 -3.01 3.71 -45.56
CA GLY A 206 -2.11 2.80 -46.27
C GLY A 206 -0.64 2.99 -46.01
N GLY A 207 -0.28 2.85 -44.75
CA GLY A 207 1.10 2.84 -44.31
C GLY A 207 1.76 4.21 -44.49
N ASN A 208 1.56 5.11 -43.53
CA ASN A 208 2.64 5.70 -42.74
C ASN A 208 2.10 6.78 -41.80
N ASP A 209 2.74 6.82 -40.63
CA ASP A 209 2.78 7.87 -39.62
C ASP A 209 1.85 9.06 -39.85
N ILE A 210 0.80 9.10 -39.03
CA ILE A 210 -0.16 10.20 -38.80
C ILE A 210 0.56 11.53 -38.48
N TYR A 211 1.88 11.52 -38.26
CA TYR A 211 2.72 12.67 -38.00
C TYR A 211 3.82 12.83 -39.07
N ASN A 212 3.49 13.50 -40.17
CA ASN A 212 4.40 14.39 -40.91
C ASN A 212 5.57 13.82 -41.76
N ASN A 213 5.50 12.63 -42.34
CA ASN A 213 6.40 12.31 -43.46
C ASN A 213 5.64 11.66 -44.61
N VAL A 214 5.22 12.50 -45.58
CA VAL A 214 4.93 12.03 -46.93
C VAL A 214 6.24 11.43 -47.45
N VAL A 215 6.40 10.11 -47.33
CA VAL A 215 7.51 9.40 -47.96
C VAL A 215 7.26 9.47 -49.46
N ASN A 216 7.74 10.56 -50.06
CA ASN A 216 7.78 10.74 -51.49
C ASN A 216 8.57 9.58 -52.11
N PHE A 217 8.18 9.15 -53.31
CA PHE A 217 8.89 8.11 -54.03
C PHE A 217 10.24 8.64 -54.50
N ILE A 218 11.27 7.83 -54.28
CA ILE A 218 12.60 8.07 -54.85
C ILE A 218 12.54 7.66 -56.33
N GLY A 219 12.91 8.56 -57.23
CA GLY A 219 12.99 8.29 -58.66
C GLY A 219 13.91 7.11 -58.98
N LEU A 220 13.46 6.24 -59.88
CA LEU A 220 14.14 5.00 -60.30
C LEU A 220 15.34 5.24 -61.24
N GLY A 221 15.64 6.49 -61.60
CA GLY A 221 16.75 6.87 -62.48
C GLY A 221 16.35 7.00 -63.96
N LEU A 222 17.32 7.30 -64.80
CA LEU A 222 17.17 7.50 -66.26
C LEU A 222 17.63 6.27 -67.07
N ASP A 223 17.63 5.10 -66.45
CA ASP A 223 18.10 3.88 -67.09
C ASP A 223 17.13 3.43 -68.21
N PRO A 224 17.62 3.02 -69.39
CA PRO A 224 16.78 2.53 -70.49
C PRO A 224 15.97 1.25 -70.15
N THR A 225 16.30 0.55 -69.06
CA THR A 225 15.53 -0.59 -68.54
C THR A 225 14.27 -0.18 -67.78
N VAL A 226 14.17 1.08 -67.33
CA VAL A 226 13.00 1.63 -66.63
C VAL A 226 12.00 2.17 -67.66
N PRO A 227 10.69 1.86 -67.55
CA PRO A 227 9.68 2.42 -68.45
C PRO A 227 9.72 3.95 -68.53
N LYS A 228 9.52 4.51 -69.72
CA LYS A 228 9.63 5.96 -69.98
C LYS A 228 8.75 6.82 -69.05
N PHE A 229 7.59 6.31 -68.64
CA PHE A 229 6.67 7.01 -67.73
C PHE A 229 7.13 7.01 -66.26
N LEU A 230 8.24 6.34 -65.93
CA LEU A 230 8.84 6.29 -64.58
C LEU A 230 10.26 6.85 -64.54
N GLN A 231 10.84 7.25 -65.68
CA GLN A 231 12.23 7.72 -65.73
C GLN A 231 12.36 9.10 -65.10
N THR A 232 12.89 9.16 -63.88
CA THR A 232 13.25 10.43 -63.23
C THR A 232 14.23 10.20 -62.09
N THR A 233 15.01 11.23 -61.78
CA THR A 233 15.90 11.30 -60.62
C THR A 233 15.32 12.14 -59.48
N SER A 234 14.18 12.80 -59.71
CA SER A 234 13.55 13.68 -58.72
C SER A 234 12.76 12.89 -57.68
N ASN A 235 12.50 13.54 -56.55
CA ASN A 235 11.60 13.02 -55.53
C ASN A 235 10.15 13.28 -55.96
N ILE A 236 9.28 12.27 -55.89
CA ILE A 236 7.94 12.31 -56.47
C ILE A 236 6.90 12.21 -55.37
N ARG A 237 5.89 13.07 -55.38
CA ARG A 237 4.90 13.07 -54.31
C ARG A 237 4.05 11.80 -54.33
N ASN A 238 4.01 11.11 -53.19
CA ASN A 238 3.05 10.04 -52.99
C ASN A 238 1.67 10.64 -52.68
N ARG A 239 0.68 10.34 -53.53
CA ARG A 239 -0.70 10.81 -53.42
C ARG A 239 -1.62 9.78 -52.76
N HIS A 240 -1.10 8.60 -52.43
CA HIS A 240 -1.81 7.53 -51.74
C HIS A 240 -3.16 7.18 -52.39
N PHE A 241 -3.13 6.80 -53.67
CA PHE A 241 -4.34 6.37 -54.37
C PHE A 241 -5.03 5.23 -53.63
N MET A 242 -6.34 5.38 -53.41
CA MET A 242 -7.15 4.30 -52.84
C MET A 242 -7.45 3.26 -53.91
N GLN A 243 -7.86 2.05 -53.49
CA GLN A 243 -8.19 0.96 -54.42
C GLN A 243 -9.19 1.40 -55.50
N ARG A 244 -10.23 2.16 -55.14
CA ARG A 244 -11.21 2.72 -56.07
C ARG A 244 -10.56 3.60 -57.14
N ASP A 245 -9.65 4.48 -56.74
CA ASP A 245 -9.02 5.45 -57.64
C ASP A 245 -8.09 4.74 -58.62
N VAL A 246 -7.37 3.72 -58.13
CA VAL A 246 -6.53 2.85 -58.98
C VAL A 246 -7.39 2.08 -59.97
N SER A 247 -8.51 1.49 -59.53
CA SER A 247 -9.44 0.79 -60.41
C SER A 247 -10.02 1.70 -61.50
N LEU A 248 -10.48 2.89 -61.15
CA LEU A 248 -11.02 3.86 -62.12
C LEU A 248 -9.96 4.32 -63.12
N LEU A 249 -8.73 4.53 -62.65
CA LEU A 249 -7.61 4.90 -63.51
C LEU A 249 -7.28 3.78 -64.50
N ILE A 250 -7.26 2.52 -64.05
CA ILE A 250 -7.05 1.35 -64.91
C ILE A 250 -8.18 1.23 -65.95
N GLU A 251 -9.43 1.41 -65.54
CA GLU A 251 -10.58 1.36 -66.45
C GLU A 251 -10.48 2.42 -67.55
N ASP A 252 -10.06 3.65 -67.20
CA ASP A 252 -9.88 4.76 -68.15
C ASP A 252 -8.70 4.51 -69.09
N ILE A 253 -7.55 4.03 -68.57
CA ILE A 253 -6.39 3.65 -69.40
C ILE A 253 -6.80 2.62 -70.45
N TRP A 254 -7.53 1.57 -70.05
CA TRP A 254 -7.99 0.55 -70.99
C TRP A 254 -9.02 1.07 -71.99
N LYS A 255 -9.92 1.97 -71.56
CA LYS A 255 -10.89 2.58 -72.46
C LYS A 255 -10.20 3.39 -73.55
N GLN A 256 -9.24 4.23 -73.16
CA GLN A 256 -8.48 5.04 -74.10
C GLN A 256 -7.55 4.19 -74.97
N LYS A 257 -7.03 3.06 -74.47
CA LYS A 257 -6.27 2.12 -75.28
C LYS A 257 -7.12 1.49 -76.37
N ILE A 258 -8.35 1.06 -76.05
CA ILE A 258 -9.29 0.51 -77.05
C ILE A 258 -9.61 1.54 -78.13
N GLU A 259 -9.85 2.80 -77.74
CA GLU A 259 -10.11 3.89 -78.68
C GLU A 259 -8.89 4.16 -79.57
N TYR A 260 -7.68 4.19 -79.00
CA TYR A 260 -6.43 4.37 -79.74
C TYR A 260 -6.17 3.23 -80.73
N ASP A 261 -6.31 1.97 -80.29
CA ASP A 261 -6.14 0.79 -81.14
C ASP A 261 -7.21 0.74 -82.27
N SER A 262 -8.42 1.27 -82.03
CA SER A 262 -9.50 1.32 -83.03
C SER A 262 -9.32 2.44 -84.08
N GLU A 263 -8.74 3.57 -83.69
CA GLU A 263 -8.50 4.71 -84.59
C GLU A 263 -7.34 4.46 -85.56
N GLU A 264 -6.27 3.78 -85.11
CA GLU A 264 -5.11 3.43 -85.97
C GLU A 264 -5.47 2.43 -87.09
N ASP A 265 -6.47 1.55 -86.87
CA ASP A 265 -6.95 0.59 -87.88
C ASP A 265 -7.65 1.27 -89.08
N SER A 266 -8.08 2.54 -88.94
CA SER A 266 -8.89 3.22 -89.95
C SER A 266 -8.10 4.08 -90.95
N THR A 267 -6.81 4.40 -90.69
CA THR A 267 -6.16 5.52 -91.41
C THR A 267 -4.88 5.23 -92.22
N THR A 268 -4.17 4.10 -92.14
CA THR A 268 -2.96 3.96 -92.98
C THR A 268 -2.64 2.55 -93.47
N THR A 269 -2.73 2.39 -94.80
CA THR A 269 -2.06 1.36 -95.61
C THR A 269 -0.54 1.45 -95.43
N SER A 270 0.10 0.34 -95.07
CA SER A 270 1.56 0.13 -95.12
C SER A 270 2.41 0.88 -94.09
N LYS A 271 2.36 0.43 -92.83
CA LYS A 271 3.52 0.26 -91.94
C LYS A 271 3.15 -0.78 -90.89
N GLN A 272 4.14 -1.53 -90.43
CA GLN A 272 3.98 -2.76 -89.66
C GLN A 272 3.02 -2.60 -88.49
N ASN A 273 2.15 -3.60 -88.34
CA ASN A 273 1.17 -3.81 -87.29
C ASN A 273 1.88 -3.98 -85.92
N ILE A 274 2.46 -2.91 -85.39
CA ILE A 274 3.15 -2.90 -84.11
C ILE A 274 2.16 -2.34 -83.10
N LYS A 275 1.30 -3.21 -82.55
CA LYS A 275 0.51 -2.87 -81.37
C LYS A 275 1.45 -2.28 -80.32
N ILE A 276 1.20 -1.04 -79.90
CA ILE A 276 2.01 -0.38 -78.89
C ILE A 276 1.81 -1.14 -77.57
N SER A 277 2.92 -1.62 -76.98
CA SER A 277 2.88 -2.31 -75.68
C SER A 277 2.20 -1.42 -74.64
N LEU A 278 1.40 -2.01 -73.76
CA LEU A 278 0.72 -1.29 -72.68
C LEU A 278 1.65 -0.35 -71.89
N VAL A 279 2.90 -0.75 -71.68
CA VAL A 279 3.93 0.05 -71.00
C VAL A 279 4.22 1.37 -71.74
N ASP A 280 4.35 1.31 -73.06
CA ASP A 280 4.57 2.50 -73.90
C ASP A 280 3.28 3.31 -74.06
N PHE A 281 2.11 2.65 -74.11
CA PHE A 281 0.81 3.33 -74.17
C PHE A 281 0.52 4.15 -72.91
N VAL A 282 0.85 3.64 -71.72
CA VAL A 282 0.67 4.39 -70.45
C VAL A 282 1.43 5.71 -70.48
N HIS A 283 2.61 5.76 -71.11
CA HIS A 283 3.36 7.00 -71.31
C HIS A 283 2.64 7.99 -72.22
N VAL A 284 2.05 7.50 -73.33
CA VAL A 284 1.26 8.30 -74.26
C VAL A 284 -0.01 8.83 -73.57
N TYR A 285 -0.73 7.97 -72.84
CA TYR A 285 -1.91 8.31 -72.06
C TYR A 285 -1.61 9.42 -71.05
N LEU A 286 -0.52 9.30 -70.27
CA LEU A 286 -0.16 10.31 -69.28
C LEU A 286 0.17 11.66 -69.93
N LYS A 287 0.87 11.65 -71.07
CA LYS A 287 1.15 12.86 -71.86
C LYS A 287 -0.10 13.52 -72.43
N GLN A 288 -1.06 12.72 -72.92
CA GLN A 288 -2.32 13.22 -73.44
C GLN A 288 -3.21 13.78 -72.34
N ARG A 289 -3.18 13.16 -71.15
CA ARG A 289 -3.96 13.59 -69.99
C ARG A 289 -3.42 14.84 -69.32
N PHE A 290 -2.10 15.01 -69.30
CA PHE A 290 -1.42 16.15 -68.68
C PHE A 290 -0.37 16.76 -69.63
N PRO A 291 -0.78 17.52 -70.67
CA PRO A 291 0.14 18.00 -71.71
C PRO A 291 1.25 18.94 -71.21
N ASP A 292 0.94 19.75 -70.20
CA ASP A 292 1.80 20.86 -69.75
C ASP A 292 2.59 20.58 -68.46
N ASP A 293 2.34 19.46 -67.77
CA ASP A 293 2.94 19.16 -66.46
C ASP A 293 3.62 17.78 -66.41
N GLU A 294 4.93 17.77 -66.67
CA GLU A 294 5.77 16.57 -66.64
C GLU A 294 5.88 15.96 -65.23
N LEU A 295 5.82 16.77 -64.17
CA LEU A 295 5.86 16.27 -62.79
C LEU A 295 4.58 15.51 -62.46
N LEU A 296 3.43 16.00 -62.92
CA LEU A 296 2.16 15.32 -62.70
C LEU A 296 2.07 13.98 -63.46
N GLN A 297 2.63 13.90 -64.67
CA GLN A 297 2.75 12.64 -65.41
C GLN A 297 3.51 11.60 -64.58
N LEU A 298 4.66 11.99 -64.02
CA LEU A 298 5.50 11.13 -63.18
C LEU A 298 4.79 10.76 -61.86
N GLU A 299 4.16 11.72 -61.18
CA GLU A 299 3.39 11.44 -59.95
C GLU A 299 2.32 10.38 -60.20
N TRP A 300 1.53 10.51 -61.25
CA TRP A 300 0.47 9.56 -61.56
C TRP A 300 1.02 8.19 -61.97
N GLY A 301 2.12 8.15 -62.74
CA GLY A 301 2.80 6.91 -63.08
C GLY A 301 3.30 6.14 -61.85
N TYR A 302 3.98 6.82 -60.93
CA TYR A 302 4.50 6.20 -59.70
C TYR A 302 3.37 5.76 -58.76
N ASN A 303 2.33 6.58 -58.60
CA ASN A 303 1.18 6.23 -57.77
C ASN A 303 0.36 5.07 -58.36
N LEU A 304 0.24 4.98 -59.70
CA LEU A 304 -0.39 3.84 -60.37
C LEU A 304 0.36 2.54 -60.09
N VAL A 305 1.68 2.53 -60.27
CA VAL A 305 2.52 1.35 -60.02
C VAL A 305 2.53 0.96 -58.54
N ALA A 306 2.63 1.93 -57.64
CA ALA A 306 2.54 1.70 -56.20
C ALA A 306 1.16 1.12 -55.81
N GLY A 307 0.08 1.66 -56.37
CA GLY A 307 -1.28 1.17 -56.19
C GLY A 307 -1.46 -0.26 -56.70
N CYS A 308 -0.96 -0.57 -57.90
CA CYS A 308 -1.00 -1.92 -58.46
C CYS A 308 -0.24 -2.94 -57.59
N ARG A 309 0.90 -2.53 -57.01
CA ARG A 309 1.67 -3.38 -56.09
C ARG A 309 0.98 -3.60 -54.75
N ARG A 310 0.24 -2.61 -54.26
CA ARG A 310 -0.49 -2.65 -52.99
C ARG A 310 -1.76 -3.49 -53.11
N PHE A 311 -2.58 -3.24 -54.13
CA PHE A 311 -3.89 -3.87 -54.27
C PHE A 311 -3.88 -5.15 -55.13
N LYS A 312 -2.82 -5.96 -55.04
CA LYS A 312 -2.70 -7.23 -55.79
C LYS A 312 -3.79 -8.25 -55.46
N SER A 313 -4.46 -8.10 -54.32
CA SER A 313 -5.58 -8.97 -53.93
C SER A 313 -6.83 -8.78 -54.80
N SER A 314 -6.93 -7.66 -55.53
CA SER A 314 -8.03 -7.41 -56.46
C SER A 314 -7.74 -8.05 -57.82
N PRO A 315 -8.66 -8.86 -58.38
CA PRO A 315 -8.41 -9.58 -59.63
C PRO A 315 -8.14 -8.62 -60.81
N ASP A 316 -8.92 -7.54 -60.93
CA ASP A 316 -8.81 -6.62 -62.07
C ASP A 316 -7.49 -5.82 -62.05
N ILE A 317 -7.02 -5.45 -60.85
CA ILE A 317 -5.75 -4.75 -60.66
C ILE A 317 -4.58 -5.72 -60.89
N SER A 318 -4.69 -6.96 -60.41
CA SER A 318 -3.68 -8.00 -60.60
C SER A 318 -3.50 -8.37 -62.08
N ASP A 319 -4.60 -8.48 -62.83
CA ASP A 319 -4.57 -8.76 -64.26
C ASP A 319 -3.87 -7.63 -65.01
N PHE A 320 -4.26 -6.37 -64.77
CA PHE A 320 -3.59 -5.21 -65.36
C PHE A 320 -2.10 -5.16 -65.02
N TRP A 321 -1.74 -5.41 -63.76
CA TRP A 321 -0.34 -5.42 -63.33
C TRP A 321 0.47 -6.53 -64.02
N SER A 322 -0.13 -7.69 -64.26
CA SER A 322 0.51 -8.82 -64.96
C SER A 322 0.74 -8.50 -66.43
N VAL A 323 -0.21 -7.82 -67.09
CA VAL A 323 -0.06 -7.34 -68.47
C VAL A 323 1.01 -6.24 -68.55
N LEU A 324 1.04 -5.31 -67.59
CA LEU A 324 2.03 -4.23 -67.55
C LEU A 324 3.46 -4.76 -67.35
N LEU A 325 3.63 -5.89 -66.65
CA LEU A 325 4.92 -6.58 -66.51
C LEU A 325 5.27 -7.48 -67.71
N GLY A 326 4.38 -7.60 -68.71
CA GLY A 326 4.56 -8.49 -69.86
C GLY A 326 4.45 -9.98 -69.53
N GLN A 327 3.82 -10.33 -68.40
CA GLN A 327 3.62 -11.72 -67.98
C GLN A 327 2.40 -12.38 -68.63
N THR A 328 1.43 -11.58 -69.07
CA THR A 328 0.20 -12.02 -69.72
C THR A 328 -0.07 -11.19 -70.97
N ASP A 329 -0.52 -11.83 -72.05
CA ASP A 329 -0.86 -11.14 -73.30
C ASP A 329 -2.10 -10.25 -73.14
N GLU A 330 -2.09 -9.09 -73.80
CA GLU A 330 -3.16 -8.11 -73.78
C GLU A 330 -4.49 -8.68 -74.31
N GLU A 331 -4.41 -9.68 -75.19
CA GLU A 331 -5.57 -10.38 -75.76
C GLU A 331 -6.44 -11.04 -74.68
N VAL A 332 -5.84 -11.53 -73.60
CA VAL A 332 -6.57 -12.16 -72.48
C VAL A 332 -7.49 -11.16 -71.79
N TYR A 333 -7.04 -9.90 -71.66
CA TYR A 333 -7.84 -8.83 -71.10
C TYR A 333 -9.00 -8.43 -72.03
N TYR A 334 -8.74 -8.32 -73.34
CA TYR A 334 -9.78 -8.04 -74.33
C TYR A 334 -10.87 -9.12 -74.34
N GLN A 335 -10.49 -10.40 -74.32
CA GLN A 335 -11.44 -11.51 -74.25
C GLN A 335 -12.28 -11.48 -72.97
N LYS A 336 -11.65 -11.26 -71.81
CA LYS A 336 -12.36 -11.15 -70.52
C LYS A 336 -13.35 -9.98 -70.50
N ARG A 337 -12.98 -8.84 -71.08
CA ARG A 337 -13.85 -7.66 -71.17
C ARG A 337 -15.03 -7.86 -72.14
N ILE A 338 -14.81 -8.56 -73.26
CA ILE A 338 -15.88 -8.96 -74.19
C ILE A 338 -16.87 -9.90 -73.49
N SER A 339 -16.38 -10.91 -72.74
CA SER A 339 -17.22 -11.81 -71.96
C SER A 339 -18.06 -11.05 -70.91
N LEU A 340 -17.45 -10.14 -70.16
CA LEU A 340 -18.14 -9.31 -69.15
C LEU A 340 -19.18 -8.36 -69.77
N ASN A 341 -18.94 -7.84 -70.97
CA ASN A 341 -19.87 -6.95 -71.66
C ASN A 341 -21.05 -7.73 -72.27
N ASN A 342 -20.81 -8.93 -72.77
CA ASN A 342 -21.84 -9.84 -73.29
C ASN A 342 -22.77 -10.36 -72.18
N GLU A 343 -22.26 -10.58 -70.96
CA GLU A 343 -23.08 -10.94 -69.79
C GLU A 343 -23.98 -9.79 -69.33
N LYS A 344 -23.51 -8.53 -69.42
CA LYS A 344 -24.29 -7.33 -69.08
C LYS A 344 -25.37 -6.96 -70.10
N GLN A 345 -25.27 -7.42 -71.35
CA GLN A 345 -26.33 -7.22 -72.36
C GLN A 345 -27.38 -8.34 -72.35
N ASN A 346 -27.08 -9.47 -71.72
CA ASN A 346 -28.00 -10.62 -71.60
C ASN A 346 -28.71 -10.68 -70.21
N SER A 347 -28.48 -9.69 -69.34
CA SER A 347 -29.25 -9.44 -68.10
C SER A 347 -30.02 -8.14 -68.25
#